data_AF-A0A524PWZ1-F1
#
_entry.id   AF-A0A524PWZ1-F1
#
_cell.length_a   1.000
_cell.length_b   1.000
_cell.length_c   1.000
_cell.angle_alpha   90.00
_cell.angle_beta   90.00
_cell.angle_gamma   90.00
#
_symmetry.space_group_name_H-M   'P 1'
#
loop_
_entity.id
_entity.type
_entity.pdbx_description
1 polymer ?
#
loop_
_entity_poly.entity_id
_entity_poly.type
_entity_poly.pdbx_seq_one_letter_code
_entity_poly.pdbx_strand_id
1 'polypeptide(L)'
;INTRSFGPDPRLVAKLGAAYIKGLQESRCIAVGKHFPGHGDTNKDSHLTLPVIHYGLDRLNRVELVPFRKAVRAGVDGIMTAHIAYPAILGTNDPATLSPVFLTDILRGDLAFKGLVITDDMEMHAISRRQDLGEAAVRSVLSGADIVLISSHGHSIEAIRNALKSAVAEKRISVERIDESVRRIMEIKFRYGIASPVNGALPGPFILSDGDRRALARAERVNQRLSRGGILYSGDRTLLAPRKGRARIFITGSRVLRDELTRKGESGLFENFAAFRGYRPPVKGGAVLFLHVVKHDLAYVREAASYCEAAGIHLVLVSSGNPFPFALSGLARAGLFSFSDTEESVRQLGRCLNGEFRPAHGGGALFGIDDRR
;
A
#
# COMPACT_ATOMS: atom_id res chain seq x y z
N ILE A 1 -2.65 1.42 5.59
CA ILE A 1 -1.82 1.87 4.43
C ILE A 1 -0.44 1.21 4.42
N ASN A 2 0.45 1.46 5.38
CA ASN A 2 1.73 0.76 5.52
C ASN A 2 2.60 0.74 4.24
N THR A 3 3.21 -0.39 3.85
CA THR A 3 4.05 -0.56 2.66
C THR A 3 3.36 -0.23 1.33
N ARG A 4 2.05 0.05 1.35
CA ARG A 4 1.30 0.59 0.20
C ARG A 4 1.50 2.09 -0.01
N SER A 5 2.16 2.81 0.93
CA SER A 5 2.62 4.18 0.74
C SER A 5 4.05 4.19 0.20
N PHE A 6 4.37 5.18 -0.63
CA PHE A 6 5.74 5.43 -1.08
C PHE A 6 6.67 5.95 0.03
N GLY A 7 6.12 6.37 1.18
CA GLY A 7 6.89 6.79 2.33
C GLY A 7 6.12 7.75 3.25
N PRO A 8 6.80 8.26 4.29
CA PRO A 8 6.24 9.23 5.23
C PRO A 8 6.37 10.69 4.76
N ASP A 9 7.31 11.01 3.86
CA ASP A 9 7.48 12.38 3.33
C ASP A 9 6.41 12.69 2.26
N PRO A 10 5.51 13.66 2.49
CA PRO A 10 4.48 14.03 1.52
C PRO A 10 5.04 14.47 0.16
N ARG A 11 6.23 15.08 0.12
CA ARG A 11 6.86 15.54 -1.13
C ARG A 11 7.38 14.36 -1.94
N LEU A 12 7.96 13.36 -1.28
CA LEU A 12 8.38 12.11 -1.93
C LEU A 12 7.17 11.35 -2.48
N VAL A 13 6.11 11.19 -1.67
CA VAL A 13 4.86 10.55 -2.10
C VAL A 13 4.23 11.28 -3.28
N ALA A 14 4.20 12.61 -3.26
CA ALA A 14 3.72 13.44 -4.36
C ALA A 14 4.53 13.22 -5.65
N LYS A 15 5.87 13.18 -5.55
CA LYS A 15 6.77 12.97 -6.70
C LYS A 15 6.58 11.59 -7.32
N LEU A 16 6.62 10.53 -6.50
CA LEU A 16 6.52 9.15 -6.97
C LEU A 16 5.11 8.82 -7.44
N GLY A 17 4.08 9.30 -6.73
CA GLY A 17 2.69 9.17 -7.16
C GLY A 17 2.42 9.81 -8.51
N ALA A 18 2.93 11.02 -8.76
CA ALA A 18 2.79 11.68 -10.06
C ALA A 18 3.51 10.92 -11.19
N ALA A 19 4.69 10.34 -10.93
CA ALA A 19 5.37 9.52 -11.92
C ALA A 19 4.58 8.23 -12.22
N TYR A 20 4.00 7.60 -11.20
CA TYR A 20 3.17 6.41 -11.35
C TYR A 20 1.89 6.69 -12.15
N ILE A 21 1.20 7.81 -11.86
CA ILE A 21 0.02 8.27 -12.60
C ILE A 21 0.34 8.42 -14.08
N LYS A 22 1.44 9.11 -14.42
CA LYS A 22 1.86 9.30 -15.81
C LYS A 22 2.11 7.97 -16.53
N GLY A 23 2.87 7.06 -15.91
CA GLY A 23 3.17 5.76 -16.52
C GLY A 23 1.92 4.91 -16.79
N LEU A 24 0.93 4.92 -15.88
CA LEU A 24 -0.35 4.25 -16.09
C LEU A 24 -1.12 4.86 -17.26
N GLN A 25 -1.30 6.18 -17.27
CA GLN A 25 -2.14 6.86 -18.26
C GLN A 25 -1.49 6.84 -19.66
N GLU A 26 -0.16 6.97 -19.75
CA GLU A 26 0.60 6.78 -21.01
C GLU A 26 0.43 5.37 -21.57
N SER A 27 0.21 4.38 -20.70
CA SER A 27 -0.08 2.99 -21.08
C SER A 27 -1.57 2.71 -21.30
N ARG A 28 -2.41 3.76 -21.41
CA ARG A 28 -3.87 3.67 -21.53
C ARG A 28 -4.54 2.95 -20.36
N CYS A 29 -3.99 3.07 -19.16
CA CYS A 29 -4.63 2.62 -17.91
C CYS A 29 -5.10 3.85 -17.10
N ILE A 30 -6.37 3.86 -16.71
CA ILE A 30 -6.93 4.95 -15.90
C ILE A 30 -6.29 4.93 -14.51
N ALA A 31 -5.53 5.98 -14.17
CA ALA A 31 -4.94 6.10 -12.85
C ALA A 31 -5.95 6.66 -11.84
N VAL A 32 -5.99 6.06 -10.65
CA VAL A 32 -6.84 6.50 -9.53
C VAL A 32 -5.98 6.79 -8.30
N GLY A 33 -5.91 8.05 -7.91
CA GLY A 33 -5.22 8.48 -6.68
C GLY A 33 -6.05 8.12 -5.44
N LYS A 34 -5.45 7.46 -4.45
CA LYS A 34 -6.19 7.00 -3.25
C LYS A 34 -5.36 7.04 -1.97
N HIS A 35 -5.97 7.23 -0.80
CA HIS A 35 -7.41 7.43 -0.53
C HIS A 35 -7.60 8.85 -0.01
N PHE A 36 -8.36 9.67 -0.72
CA PHE A 36 -8.58 11.09 -0.42
C PHE A 36 -9.46 11.25 0.84
N PRO A 37 -9.18 12.21 1.76
CA PRO A 37 -8.12 13.22 1.70
C PRO A 37 -6.78 12.77 2.27
N GLY A 38 -6.67 11.53 2.76
CA GLY A 38 -5.45 10.92 3.26
C GLY A 38 -5.72 9.87 4.33
N HIS A 39 -5.26 8.63 4.13
CA HIS A 39 -5.42 7.51 5.09
C HIS A 39 -4.09 7.11 5.75
N GLY A 40 -3.08 7.99 5.63
CA GLY A 40 -1.71 7.69 6.08
C GLY A 40 -1.54 7.66 7.59
N ASP A 41 -2.21 8.57 8.31
CA ASP A 41 -2.10 8.74 9.76
C ASP A 41 -3.34 8.21 10.49
N THR A 42 -3.62 6.92 10.28
CA THR A 42 -4.65 6.19 11.01
C THR A 42 -4.05 4.94 11.65
N ASN A 43 -4.49 4.63 12.87
CA ASN A 43 -4.12 3.40 13.58
C ASN A 43 -5.22 2.31 13.51
N LYS A 44 -6.30 2.59 12.79
CA LYS A 44 -7.48 1.72 12.64
C LYS A 44 -7.70 1.39 11.18
N ASP A 45 -8.05 0.14 10.91
CA ASP A 45 -8.42 -0.31 9.58
C ASP A 45 -9.89 0.03 9.30
N SER A 46 -10.15 0.80 8.22
CA SER A 46 -11.49 1.16 7.77
C SER A 46 -12.36 -0.04 7.37
N HIS A 47 -11.75 -1.19 7.08
CA HIS A 47 -12.48 -2.44 6.88
C HIS A 47 -13.13 -2.96 8.17
N LEU A 48 -12.63 -2.53 9.33
CA LEU A 48 -13.06 -3.03 10.65
C LEU A 48 -13.87 -2.00 11.42
N THR A 49 -13.53 -0.71 11.30
CA THR A 49 -14.17 0.38 12.04
C THR A 49 -13.90 1.72 11.38
N LEU A 50 -14.72 2.74 11.64
CA LEU A 50 -14.50 4.08 11.12
C LEU A 50 -13.22 4.70 11.75
N PRO A 51 -12.18 5.00 10.97
CA PRO A 51 -11.04 5.77 11.46
C PRO A 51 -11.46 7.23 11.67
N VAL A 52 -10.93 7.85 12.71
CA VAL A 52 -11.20 9.25 13.06
C VAL A 52 -9.88 9.99 13.13
N ILE A 53 -9.76 11.09 12.39
CA ILE A 53 -8.60 11.98 12.39
C ILE A 53 -9.03 13.33 12.98
N HIS A 54 -8.33 13.78 14.01
CA HIS A 54 -8.67 15.01 14.74
C HIS A 54 -7.91 16.25 14.27
N TYR A 55 -7.14 16.16 13.18
CA TYR A 55 -6.42 17.29 12.63
C TYR A 55 -7.32 18.23 11.84
N GLY A 56 -7.06 19.54 11.94
CA GLY A 56 -7.71 20.57 11.15
C GLY A 56 -7.14 20.72 9.73
N LEU A 57 -7.81 21.52 8.91
CA LEU A 57 -7.51 21.70 7.48
C LEU A 57 -6.07 22.18 7.21
N ASP A 58 -5.50 22.99 8.10
CA ASP A 58 -4.11 23.46 8.02
C ASP A 58 -3.08 22.33 8.02
N ARG A 59 -3.31 21.29 8.83
CA ARG A 59 -2.45 20.11 8.86
C ARG A 59 -2.62 19.32 7.56
N LEU A 60 -3.86 19.09 7.13
CA LEU A 60 -4.17 18.42 5.87
C LEU A 60 -3.48 19.10 4.69
N ASN A 61 -3.48 20.43 4.63
CA ASN A 61 -2.79 21.18 3.58
C ASN A 61 -1.27 20.99 3.57
N ARG A 62 -0.64 20.79 4.74
CA ARG A 62 0.82 20.61 4.86
C ARG A 62 1.28 19.17 4.62
N VAL A 63 0.42 18.19 4.82
CA VAL A 63 0.79 16.77 4.81
C VAL A 63 -0.10 15.97 3.87
N GLU A 64 -1.35 15.73 4.25
CA GLU A 64 -2.22 14.75 3.58
C GLU A 64 -2.63 15.17 2.15
N LEU A 65 -2.89 16.46 1.91
CA LEU A 65 -3.33 17.00 0.62
C LEU A 65 -2.18 17.30 -0.35
N VAL A 66 -0.92 17.30 0.11
CA VAL A 66 0.24 17.60 -0.74
C VAL A 66 0.35 16.63 -1.93
N PRO A 67 0.24 15.30 -1.75
CA PRO A 67 0.22 14.35 -2.86
C PRO A 67 -0.99 14.51 -3.78
N PHE A 68 -2.19 14.76 -3.26
CA PHE A 68 -3.39 14.93 -4.08
C PHE A 68 -3.32 16.17 -4.95
N ARG A 69 -2.83 17.30 -4.42
CA ARG A 69 -2.60 18.52 -5.20
C ARG A 69 -1.61 18.27 -6.35
N LYS A 70 -0.56 17.47 -6.10
CA LYS A 70 0.39 17.09 -7.16
C LYS A 70 -0.22 16.13 -8.17
N ALA A 71 -1.05 15.18 -7.73
CA ALA A 71 -1.77 14.24 -8.60
C ALA A 71 -2.73 14.96 -9.55
N VAL A 72 -3.52 15.91 -9.04
CA VAL A 72 -4.43 16.73 -9.88
C VAL A 72 -3.63 17.54 -10.90
N ARG A 73 -2.54 18.20 -10.49
CA ARG A 73 -1.64 18.90 -11.43
C ARG A 73 -0.95 17.99 -12.45
N ALA A 74 -0.79 16.70 -12.12
CA ALA A 74 -0.25 15.70 -13.04
C ALA A 74 -1.31 15.14 -14.00
N GLY A 75 -2.57 15.57 -13.88
CA GLY A 75 -3.67 15.15 -14.75
C GLY A 75 -4.21 13.77 -14.39
N VAL A 76 -4.26 13.41 -13.10
CA VAL A 76 -4.87 12.14 -12.67
C VAL A 76 -6.34 12.06 -13.13
N ASP A 77 -6.74 10.91 -13.69
CA ASP A 77 -8.11 10.74 -14.22
C ASP A 77 -9.15 10.42 -13.14
N GLY A 78 -8.76 9.76 -12.05
CA GLY A 78 -9.64 9.41 -10.95
C GLY A 78 -9.06 9.70 -9.57
N ILE A 79 -9.92 10.00 -8.60
CA ILE A 79 -9.59 10.06 -7.18
C ILE A 79 -10.60 9.20 -6.42
N MET A 80 -10.10 8.30 -5.60
CA MET A 80 -10.90 7.49 -4.69
C MET A 80 -10.88 8.11 -3.30
N THR A 81 -12.07 8.38 -2.74
CA THR A 81 -12.22 8.89 -1.37
C THR A 81 -12.06 7.77 -0.32
N ALA A 82 -11.85 8.14 0.94
CA ALA A 82 -11.71 7.25 2.08
C ALA A 82 -12.87 7.43 3.06
N HIS A 83 -13.32 6.32 3.65
CA HIS A 83 -14.30 6.34 4.75
C HIS A 83 -13.60 6.69 6.08
N ILE A 84 -13.26 7.96 6.27
CA ILE A 84 -12.56 8.49 7.46
C ILE A 84 -13.28 9.75 7.94
N ALA A 85 -13.52 9.86 9.25
CA ALA A 85 -14.11 11.05 9.84
C ALA A 85 -13.07 12.11 10.20
N TYR A 86 -13.43 13.39 10.02
CA TYR A 86 -12.61 14.55 10.37
C TYR A 86 -13.41 15.55 11.23
N PRO A 87 -13.64 15.27 12.52
CA PRO A 87 -14.53 16.07 13.35
C PRO A 87 -14.07 17.51 13.55
N ALA A 88 -12.75 17.75 13.54
CA ALA A 88 -12.17 19.10 13.63
C ALA A 88 -12.48 19.99 12.41
N ILE A 89 -12.96 19.39 11.31
CA ILE A 89 -13.32 20.09 10.07
C ILE A 89 -14.84 20.08 9.88
N LEU A 90 -15.49 18.94 10.12
CA LEU A 90 -16.93 18.77 9.84
C LEU A 90 -17.82 19.06 11.05
N GLY A 91 -17.28 19.10 12.26
CA GLY A 91 -18.08 19.13 13.50
C GLY A 91 -18.83 17.83 13.81
N THR A 92 -18.80 16.84 12.89
CA THR A 92 -19.47 15.54 13.02
C THR A 92 -18.49 14.39 12.77
N ASN A 93 -18.93 13.17 13.08
CA ASN A 93 -18.22 11.94 12.74
C ASN A 93 -18.64 11.37 11.37
N ASP A 94 -19.13 12.21 10.47
CA ASP A 94 -19.43 11.77 9.11
C ASP A 94 -18.12 11.48 8.35
N PRO A 95 -18.07 10.37 7.58
CA PRO A 95 -16.92 10.07 6.73
C PRO A 95 -16.75 11.09 5.60
N ALA A 96 -15.50 11.37 5.22
CA ALA A 96 -15.16 12.27 4.12
C ALA A 96 -15.85 11.90 2.79
N THR A 97 -16.06 10.61 2.54
CA THR A 97 -16.83 10.09 1.37
C THR A 97 -18.27 10.62 1.29
N LEU A 98 -18.86 11.05 2.40
CA LEU A 98 -20.25 11.52 2.47
C LEU A 98 -20.36 13.02 2.73
N SER A 99 -19.26 13.76 2.54
CA SER A 99 -19.18 15.17 2.89
C SER A 99 -18.97 16.06 1.66
N PRO A 100 -19.88 17.01 1.38
CA PRO A 100 -19.68 17.99 0.31
C PRO A 100 -18.47 18.90 0.57
N VAL A 101 -18.12 19.16 1.84
CA VAL A 101 -16.92 19.92 2.21
C VAL A 101 -15.66 19.27 1.64
N PHE A 102 -15.55 17.95 1.73
CA PHE A 102 -14.39 17.24 1.19
C PHE A 102 -14.47 17.02 -0.32
N LEU A 103 -15.59 16.49 -0.81
CA LEU A 103 -15.70 16.05 -2.20
C LEU A 103 -16.00 17.18 -3.17
N THR A 104 -16.73 18.22 -2.75
CA THR A 104 -17.04 19.38 -3.58
C THR A 104 -16.12 20.54 -3.26
N ASP A 105 -16.15 21.09 -2.04
CA ASP A 105 -15.45 22.34 -1.74
C ASP A 105 -13.93 22.19 -1.85
N ILE A 106 -13.35 21.18 -1.18
CA ILE A 106 -11.90 20.96 -1.22
C ILE A 106 -11.47 20.30 -2.54
N LEU A 107 -12.07 19.17 -2.92
CA LEU A 107 -11.57 18.40 -4.06
C LEU A 107 -11.92 19.06 -5.41
N ARG A 108 -13.19 19.41 -5.66
CA ARG A 108 -13.62 20.05 -6.91
C ARG A 108 -13.31 21.54 -6.96
N GLY A 109 -13.43 22.23 -5.82
CA GLY A 109 -13.14 23.66 -5.66
C GLY A 109 -11.64 23.91 -5.51
N ASP A 110 -11.10 23.78 -4.30
CA ASP A 110 -9.73 24.21 -3.95
C ASP A 110 -8.62 23.49 -4.74
N LEU A 111 -8.79 22.18 -4.98
CA LEU A 111 -7.85 21.40 -5.78
C LEU A 111 -8.16 21.45 -7.28
N ALA A 112 -9.30 22.03 -7.67
CA ALA A 112 -9.77 22.13 -9.04
C ALA A 112 -9.84 20.78 -9.80
N PHE A 113 -10.09 19.66 -9.11
CA PHE A 113 -10.11 18.34 -9.72
C PHE A 113 -11.30 18.18 -10.69
N LYS A 114 -11.04 17.72 -11.92
CA LYS A 114 -12.08 17.55 -12.98
C LYS A 114 -12.35 16.10 -13.39
N GLY A 115 -11.56 15.14 -12.90
CA GLY A 115 -11.70 13.71 -13.23
C GLY A 115 -12.84 13.01 -12.48
N LEU A 116 -12.78 11.68 -12.34
CA LEU A 116 -13.78 10.89 -11.62
C LEU A 116 -13.54 10.88 -10.11
N VAL A 117 -14.58 11.15 -9.32
CA VAL A 117 -14.60 10.88 -7.89
C VAL A 117 -15.27 9.53 -7.67
N ILE A 118 -14.54 8.61 -7.05
CA ILE A 118 -14.97 7.23 -6.83
C ILE A 118 -15.02 7.00 -5.32
N THR A 119 -16.09 6.40 -4.78
CA THR A 119 -16.08 6.02 -3.37
C THR A 119 -15.05 4.92 -3.10
N ASP A 120 -14.55 4.79 -1.86
CA ASP A 120 -14.06 3.47 -1.43
C ASP A 120 -15.24 2.50 -1.36
N ASP A 121 -14.97 1.22 -1.12
CA ASP A 121 -16.00 0.20 -1.07
C ASP A 121 -17.08 0.52 -0.01
N MET A 122 -18.32 0.70 -0.46
CA MET A 122 -19.44 1.08 0.40
C MET A 122 -19.81 -0.01 1.41
N GLU A 123 -19.40 -1.26 1.17
CA GLU A 123 -19.68 -2.39 2.06
C GLU A 123 -18.74 -2.46 3.27
N MET A 124 -17.66 -1.66 3.28
CA MET A 124 -16.74 -1.58 4.41
C MET A 124 -17.48 -1.16 5.69
N HIS A 125 -17.08 -1.75 6.83
CA HIS A 125 -17.74 -1.50 8.12
C HIS A 125 -17.71 -0.04 8.59
N ALA A 126 -16.79 0.77 8.07
CA ALA A 126 -16.79 2.23 8.26
C ALA A 126 -18.08 2.92 7.73
N ILE A 127 -18.82 2.26 6.83
CA ILE A 127 -20.13 2.70 6.32
C ILE A 127 -21.22 1.71 6.73
N SER A 128 -21.10 0.43 6.36
CA SER A 128 -22.18 -0.56 6.43
C SER A 128 -22.70 -0.86 7.83
N ARG A 129 -21.91 -0.59 8.89
CA ARG A 129 -22.36 -0.74 10.29
C ARG A 129 -22.91 0.55 10.91
N ARG A 130 -22.93 1.66 10.16
CA ARG A 130 -23.27 2.98 10.69
C ARG A 130 -24.54 3.57 10.09
N GLN A 131 -24.84 3.22 8.85
CA GLN A 131 -26.02 3.73 8.16
C GLN A 131 -26.44 2.78 7.04
N ASP A 132 -27.67 2.97 6.55
CA ASP A 132 -28.17 2.27 5.38
C ASP A 132 -27.28 2.53 4.16
N LEU A 133 -27.00 1.48 3.38
CA LEU A 133 -26.11 1.56 2.22
C LEU A 133 -26.73 2.39 1.07
N GLY A 134 -28.05 2.32 0.90
CA GLY A 134 -28.76 3.11 -0.09
C GLY A 134 -28.68 4.60 0.21
N GLU A 135 -28.94 4.98 1.46
CA GLU A 135 -28.78 6.37 1.90
C GLU A 135 -27.32 6.83 1.85
N ALA A 136 -26.35 5.99 2.25
CA ALA A 136 -24.94 6.32 2.10
C ALA A 136 -24.56 6.59 0.64
N ALA A 137 -25.07 5.78 -0.30
CA ALA A 137 -24.84 5.98 -1.72
C ALA A 137 -25.44 7.31 -2.20
N VAL A 138 -26.69 7.61 -1.83
CA VAL A 138 -27.34 8.89 -2.15
C VAL A 138 -26.52 10.07 -1.63
N ARG A 139 -26.11 10.05 -0.36
CA ARG A 139 -25.29 11.10 0.25
C ARG A 139 -23.94 11.26 -0.45
N SER A 140 -23.30 10.18 -0.88
CA SER A 140 -22.03 10.24 -1.61
C SER A 140 -22.19 10.94 -2.98
N VAL A 141 -23.28 10.65 -3.70
CA VAL A 141 -23.59 11.31 -4.99
C VAL A 141 -23.89 12.78 -4.77
N LEU A 142 -24.72 13.13 -3.78
CA LEU A 142 -24.99 14.52 -3.40
C LEU A 142 -23.71 15.28 -3.02
N SER A 143 -22.76 14.60 -2.38
CA SER A 143 -21.47 15.19 -1.98
C SER A 143 -20.52 15.44 -3.15
N GLY A 144 -20.72 14.78 -4.30
CA GLY A 144 -19.88 14.98 -5.49
C GLY A 144 -19.25 13.70 -6.08
N ALA A 145 -19.57 12.52 -5.56
CA ALA A 145 -19.09 11.26 -6.13
C ALA A 145 -19.71 10.98 -7.51
N ASP A 146 -18.90 10.50 -8.47
CA ASP A 146 -19.36 10.09 -9.80
C ASP A 146 -19.64 8.59 -9.86
N ILE A 147 -18.86 7.78 -9.15
CA ILE A 147 -18.99 6.31 -9.10
C ILE A 147 -19.10 5.84 -7.66
N VAL A 148 -20.17 5.12 -7.36
CA VAL A 148 -20.36 4.37 -6.11
C VAL A 148 -19.75 2.98 -6.29
N LEU A 149 -18.70 2.68 -5.54
CA LEU A 149 -17.98 1.41 -5.61
C LEU A 149 -18.54 0.40 -4.62
N ILE A 150 -18.79 -0.81 -5.12
CA ILE A 150 -19.21 -1.99 -4.37
C ILE A 150 -18.34 -3.15 -4.86
N SER A 151 -17.60 -3.81 -3.97
CA SER A 151 -16.69 -4.90 -4.39
C SER A 151 -17.37 -6.26 -4.48
N SER A 152 -18.46 -6.48 -3.73
CA SER A 152 -19.20 -7.74 -3.83
C SER A 152 -20.09 -7.76 -5.08
N HIS A 153 -20.37 -8.97 -5.57
CA HIS A 153 -21.41 -9.22 -6.58
C HIS A 153 -22.79 -9.42 -5.90
N GLY A 154 -22.97 -8.85 -4.70
CA GLY A 154 -24.00 -9.24 -3.75
C GLY A 154 -25.28 -8.39 -3.76
N HIS A 155 -26.09 -8.60 -2.72
CA HIS A 155 -27.44 -8.07 -2.56
C HIS A 155 -27.53 -6.53 -2.39
N SER A 156 -26.43 -5.86 -2.05
CA SER A 156 -26.39 -4.41 -1.81
C SER A 156 -26.61 -3.60 -3.09
N ILE A 157 -26.28 -4.16 -4.27
CA ILE A 157 -26.38 -3.49 -5.56
C ILE A 157 -27.82 -3.05 -5.84
N GLU A 158 -28.80 -3.94 -5.65
CA GLU A 158 -30.19 -3.63 -5.92
C GLU A 158 -30.76 -2.58 -4.96
N ALA A 159 -30.44 -2.69 -3.67
CA ALA A 159 -30.85 -1.72 -2.65
C ALA A 159 -30.29 -0.32 -2.95
N ILE A 160 -28.99 -0.22 -3.25
CA ILE A 160 -28.32 1.04 -3.61
C ILE A 160 -28.92 1.62 -4.89
N ARG A 161 -29.11 0.80 -5.93
CA ARG A 161 -29.72 1.22 -7.19
C ARG A 161 -31.12 1.77 -6.97
N ASN A 162 -31.96 1.09 -6.19
CA ASN A 162 -33.32 1.50 -5.92
C ASN A 162 -33.35 2.81 -5.11
N ALA A 163 -32.50 2.95 -4.09
CA ALA A 163 -32.38 4.18 -3.31
C ALA A 163 -32.00 5.39 -4.16
N LEU A 164 -31.03 5.23 -5.08
CA LEU A 164 -30.64 6.29 -6.02
C LEU A 164 -31.79 6.67 -6.97
N LYS A 165 -32.51 5.68 -7.51
CA LYS A 165 -33.69 5.93 -8.37
C LYS A 165 -34.78 6.66 -7.62
N SER A 166 -35.08 6.26 -6.38
CA SER A 166 -36.06 6.94 -5.53
C SER A 166 -35.62 8.37 -5.21
N ALA A 167 -34.35 8.58 -4.85
CA ALA A 167 -33.82 9.92 -4.58
C ALA A 167 -33.94 10.87 -5.78
N VAL A 168 -33.79 10.37 -7.02
CA VAL A 168 -34.05 11.16 -8.23
C VAL A 168 -35.54 11.43 -8.42
N ALA A 169 -36.39 10.39 -8.28
CA ALA A 169 -37.85 10.53 -8.41
C ALA A 169 -38.43 11.54 -7.39
N GLU A 170 -37.88 11.55 -6.18
CA GLU A 170 -38.21 12.46 -5.08
C GLU A 170 -37.54 13.84 -5.21
N LYS A 171 -36.76 14.08 -6.27
CA LYS A 171 -35.99 15.31 -6.51
C LYS A 171 -34.97 15.67 -5.41
N ARG A 172 -34.56 14.70 -4.59
CA ARG A 172 -33.41 14.85 -3.67
C ARG A 172 -32.11 14.95 -4.45
N ILE A 173 -31.96 14.16 -5.51
CA ILE A 173 -30.89 14.27 -6.49
C ILE A 173 -31.50 14.83 -7.79
N SER A 174 -30.95 15.91 -8.32
CA SER A 174 -31.38 16.42 -9.63
C SER A 174 -30.88 15.55 -10.78
N VAL A 175 -31.62 15.53 -11.89
CA VAL A 175 -31.20 14.77 -13.08
C VAL A 175 -29.88 15.34 -13.62
N GLU A 176 -29.72 16.66 -13.58
CA GLU A 176 -28.51 17.36 -14.01
C GLU A 176 -27.28 16.90 -13.23
N ARG A 177 -27.44 16.66 -11.91
CA ARG A 177 -26.36 16.12 -11.07
C ARG A 177 -25.93 14.73 -11.53
N ILE A 178 -26.87 13.88 -11.94
CA ILE A 178 -26.57 12.55 -12.50
C ILE A 178 -25.88 12.69 -13.85
N ASP A 179 -26.40 13.53 -14.74
CA ASP A 179 -25.86 13.76 -16.07
C ASP A 179 -24.41 14.26 -16.03
N GLU A 180 -24.06 15.11 -15.07
CA GLU A 180 -22.68 15.52 -14.85
C GLU A 180 -21.73 14.35 -14.56
N SER A 181 -22.14 13.42 -13.69
CA SER A 181 -21.34 12.22 -13.38
C SER A 181 -21.22 11.33 -14.61
N VAL A 182 -22.35 11.04 -15.26
CA VAL A 182 -22.41 10.15 -16.42
C VAL A 182 -21.55 10.71 -17.55
N ARG A 183 -21.59 12.02 -17.80
CA ARG A 183 -20.74 12.68 -18.80
C ARG A 183 -19.25 12.47 -18.50
N ARG A 184 -18.79 12.70 -17.25
CA ARG A 184 -17.37 12.44 -16.87
C ARG A 184 -16.98 10.97 -17.08
N ILE A 185 -17.88 10.04 -16.75
CA ILE A 185 -17.66 8.59 -16.94
C ILE A 185 -17.52 8.27 -18.43
N MET A 186 -18.42 8.77 -19.26
CA MET A 186 -18.41 8.51 -20.69
C MET A 186 -17.21 9.16 -21.39
N GLU A 187 -16.85 10.40 -21.04
CA GLU A 187 -15.64 11.08 -21.54
C GLU A 187 -14.38 10.23 -21.31
N ILE A 188 -14.21 9.68 -20.10
CA ILE A 188 -13.07 8.81 -19.79
C ILE A 188 -13.15 7.48 -20.54
N LYS A 189 -14.32 6.83 -20.60
CA LYS A 189 -14.48 5.59 -21.36
C LYS A 189 -14.14 5.77 -22.84
N PHE A 190 -14.54 6.88 -23.45
CA PHE A 190 -14.18 7.21 -24.83
C PHE A 190 -12.69 7.54 -25.00
N ARG A 191 -12.12 8.38 -24.12
CA ARG A 191 -10.68 8.73 -24.13
C ARG A 191 -9.79 7.48 -24.09
N TYR A 192 -10.18 6.50 -23.27
CA TYR A 192 -9.45 5.25 -23.09
C TYR A 192 -9.84 4.14 -24.08
N GLY A 193 -10.85 4.35 -24.93
CA GLY A 193 -11.29 3.35 -25.91
C GLY A 193 -11.98 2.14 -25.27
N ILE A 194 -12.49 2.30 -24.05
CA ILE A 194 -13.30 1.30 -23.33
C ILE A 194 -14.71 1.24 -23.93
N ALA A 195 -15.22 2.40 -24.36
CA ALA A 195 -16.45 2.51 -25.13
C ALA A 195 -16.14 3.20 -26.45
N SER A 196 -16.96 2.93 -27.47
CA SER A 196 -16.99 3.66 -28.73
C SER A 196 -18.43 4.10 -29.00
N PRO A 197 -18.66 5.31 -29.52
CA PRO A 197 -20.00 5.70 -29.94
C PRO A 197 -20.54 4.86 -31.10
N VAL A 198 -19.70 4.04 -31.76
CA VAL A 198 -20.04 3.37 -33.02
C VAL A 198 -20.28 1.87 -32.88
N ASN A 199 -20.04 1.21 -31.73
CA ASN A 199 -20.16 -0.26 -31.68
C ASN A 199 -20.78 -0.80 -30.39
N GLY A 200 -21.90 -1.50 -30.55
CA GLY A 200 -22.57 -2.31 -29.51
C GLY A 200 -22.01 -3.73 -29.35
N ALA A 201 -20.88 -4.05 -29.99
CA ALA A 201 -20.21 -5.33 -29.83
C ALA A 201 -19.22 -5.27 -28.67
N LEU A 202 -19.38 -6.15 -27.69
CA LEU A 202 -18.38 -6.38 -26.66
C LEU A 202 -17.13 -7.01 -27.31
N PRO A 203 -15.91 -6.53 -27.02
CA PRO A 203 -14.71 -7.18 -27.52
C PRO A 203 -14.66 -8.63 -27.02
N GLY A 204 -14.22 -9.55 -27.89
CA GLY A 204 -13.94 -10.94 -27.52
C GLY A 204 -12.83 -11.05 -26.46
N PRO A 205 -12.51 -12.26 -25.99
CA PRO A 205 -11.48 -12.46 -24.99
C PRO A 205 -10.15 -11.82 -25.45
N PHE A 206 -9.50 -11.09 -24.53
CA PHE A 206 -8.22 -10.46 -24.83
C PHE A 206 -7.14 -11.53 -25.02
N ILE A 207 -6.55 -11.58 -26.21
CA ILE A 207 -5.45 -12.49 -26.55
C ILE A 207 -4.16 -11.68 -26.56
N LEU A 208 -3.18 -12.10 -25.75
CA LEU A 208 -1.85 -11.48 -25.72
C LEU A 208 -1.19 -11.56 -27.09
N SER A 209 -0.96 -10.39 -27.69
CA SER A 209 -0.12 -10.24 -28.88
C SER A 209 1.35 -10.50 -28.55
N ASP A 210 2.18 -10.66 -29.58
CA ASP A 210 3.64 -10.72 -29.38
C ASP A 210 4.19 -9.41 -28.77
N GLY A 211 3.54 -8.28 -29.05
CA GLY A 211 3.84 -7.00 -28.41
C GLY A 211 3.63 -7.06 -26.90
N ASP A 212 2.49 -7.60 -26.47
CA ASP A 212 2.16 -7.74 -25.05
C ASP A 212 3.13 -8.69 -24.34
N ARG A 213 3.48 -9.82 -24.97
CA ARG A 213 4.47 -10.77 -24.41
C ARG A 213 5.84 -10.12 -24.24
N ARG A 214 6.30 -9.32 -25.21
CA ARG A 214 7.55 -8.54 -25.09
C ARG A 214 7.46 -7.50 -23.98
N ALA A 215 6.33 -6.82 -23.86
CA ALA A 215 6.08 -5.85 -22.79
C ALA A 215 6.12 -6.52 -21.42
N LEU A 216 5.48 -7.69 -21.25
CA LEU A 216 5.51 -8.48 -20.02
C LEU A 216 6.94 -8.94 -19.68
N ALA A 217 7.71 -9.42 -20.66
CA ALA A 217 9.10 -9.80 -20.43
C ALA A 217 9.97 -8.60 -20.00
N ARG A 218 9.71 -7.41 -20.53
CA ARG A 218 10.36 -6.17 -20.09
C ARG A 218 9.91 -5.76 -18.69
N ALA A 219 8.62 -5.87 -18.39
CA ALA A 219 8.06 -5.58 -17.07
C ALA A 219 8.70 -6.47 -15.99
N GLU A 220 8.90 -7.76 -16.29
CA GLU A 220 9.57 -8.69 -15.38
C GLU A 220 11.02 -8.29 -15.10
N ARG A 221 11.79 -7.90 -16.13
CA ARG A 221 13.15 -7.37 -15.91
C ARG A 221 13.17 -6.09 -15.07
N VAL A 222 12.18 -5.22 -15.27
CA VAL A 222 12.02 -4.00 -14.47
C VAL A 222 11.67 -4.36 -13.02
N ASN A 223 10.74 -5.29 -12.80
CA ASN A 223 10.36 -5.80 -11.49
C ASN A 223 11.58 -6.33 -10.74
N GLN A 224 12.35 -7.26 -11.33
CA GLN A 224 13.57 -7.80 -10.73
C GLN A 224 14.58 -6.71 -10.36
N ARG A 225 14.81 -5.75 -11.26
CA ARG A 225 15.74 -4.63 -11.02
C ARG A 225 15.27 -3.74 -9.88
N LEU A 226 13.97 -3.42 -9.83
CA LEU A 226 13.40 -2.55 -8.79
C LEU A 226 13.31 -3.26 -7.44
N SER A 227 12.89 -4.53 -7.39
CA SER A 227 12.91 -5.35 -6.18
C SER A 227 14.32 -5.49 -5.61
N ARG A 228 15.33 -5.69 -6.47
CA ARG A 228 16.75 -5.67 -6.07
C ARG A 228 17.16 -4.32 -5.49
N GLY A 229 16.79 -3.23 -6.16
CA GLY A 229 17.09 -1.86 -5.72
C GLY A 229 16.33 -1.44 -4.45
N GLY A 230 15.21 -2.10 -4.15
CA GLY A 230 14.40 -1.87 -2.96
C GLY A 230 14.90 -2.59 -1.70
N ILE A 231 15.90 -3.47 -1.81
CA ILE A 231 16.49 -4.12 -0.63
C ILE A 231 17.36 -3.12 0.13
N LEU A 232 16.94 -2.82 1.36
CA LEU A 232 17.61 -1.90 2.27
C LEU A 232 18.25 -2.66 3.43
N TYR A 233 19.47 -2.26 3.80
CA TYR A 233 20.13 -2.72 5.01
C TYR A 233 20.42 -1.57 5.97
N SER A 234 20.19 -1.81 7.25
CA SER A 234 20.47 -0.92 8.38
C SER A 234 21.31 -1.66 9.41
N GLY A 235 22.36 -1.04 9.96
CA GLY A 235 23.23 -1.62 10.99
C GLY A 235 24.65 -1.99 10.50
N ASP A 236 25.38 -2.75 11.32
CA ASP A 236 26.77 -3.13 11.02
C ASP A 236 26.87 -4.12 9.85
N ARG A 237 27.41 -3.65 8.72
CA ARG A 237 27.59 -4.44 7.49
C ARG A 237 28.41 -5.72 7.67
N THR A 238 29.24 -5.82 8.71
CA THR A 238 29.99 -7.05 9.00
C THR A 238 29.07 -8.19 9.42
N LEU A 239 27.83 -7.91 9.84
CA LEU A 239 26.85 -8.94 10.18
C LEU A 239 26.17 -9.54 8.95
N LEU A 240 26.03 -8.78 7.85
CA LEU A 240 25.41 -9.27 6.61
C LEU A 240 26.32 -10.29 5.89
N ALA A 241 27.63 -10.02 5.88
CA ALA A 241 28.66 -10.88 5.31
C ALA A 241 29.74 -11.15 6.37
N PRO A 242 29.48 -12.06 7.33
CA PRO A 242 30.38 -12.27 8.45
C PRO A 242 31.71 -12.91 8.01
N ARG A 243 32.78 -12.59 8.76
CA ARG A 243 34.14 -13.12 8.49
C ARG A 243 34.15 -14.65 8.57
N LYS A 244 35.10 -15.26 7.85
CA LYS A 244 35.35 -16.71 7.86
C LYS A 244 35.44 -17.22 9.30
N GLY A 245 34.67 -18.26 9.63
CA GLY A 245 34.59 -18.85 10.97
C GLY A 245 33.36 -18.42 11.80
N ARG A 246 32.57 -17.42 11.36
CA ARG A 246 31.26 -17.13 11.94
C ARG A 246 30.16 -17.90 11.23
N ALA A 247 29.40 -18.69 11.97
CA ALA A 247 28.25 -19.43 11.45
C ALA A 247 27.13 -18.47 11.04
N ARG A 248 26.52 -18.73 9.88
CA ARG A 248 25.32 -18.03 9.40
C ARG A 248 24.14 -18.93 9.67
N ILE A 249 23.21 -18.47 10.48
CA ILE A 249 22.01 -19.21 10.84
C ILE A 249 20.80 -18.45 10.32
N PHE A 250 19.85 -19.14 9.71
CA PHE A 250 18.64 -18.56 9.13
C PHE A 250 17.42 -19.24 9.73
N ILE A 251 16.43 -18.44 10.12
CA ILE A 251 15.08 -18.94 10.44
C ILE A 251 14.12 -18.36 9.42
N THR A 252 13.43 -19.22 8.65
CA THR A 252 12.44 -18.77 7.67
C THR A 252 11.33 -19.80 7.42
N GLY A 253 10.09 -19.31 7.48
CA GLY A 253 8.90 -20.02 7.01
C GLY A 253 8.64 -19.88 5.50
N SER A 254 9.37 -19.00 4.80
CA SER A 254 9.21 -18.82 3.35
C SER A 254 10.00 -19.85 2.57
N ARG A 255 9.28 -20.63 1.74
CA ARG A 255 9.86 -21.57 0.79
C ARG A 255 10.79 -20.89 -0.22
N VAL A 256 10.37 -19.75 -0.79
CA VAL A 256 11.17 -19.01 -1.77
C VAL A 256 12.52 -18.59 -1.19
N LEU A 257 12.52 -18.07 0.05
CA LEU A 257 13.77 -17.67 0.70
C LEU A 257 14.68 -18.87 0.98
N ARG A 258 14.09 -19.98 1.44
CA ARG A 258 14.82 -21.23 1.71
C ARG A 258 15.47 -21.80 0.45
N ASP A 259 14.72 -21.82 -0.65
CA ASP A 259 15.20 -22.32 -1.94
C ASP A 259 16.40 -21.50 -2.41
N GLU A 260 16.34 -20.16 -2.34
CA GLU A 260 17.46 -19.29 -2.71
C GLU A 260 18.69 -19.50 -1.79
N LEU A 261 18.52 -19.53 -0.47
CA LEU A 261 19.63 -19.74 0.48
C LEU A 261 20.33 -21.10 0.26
N THR A 262 19.58 -22.13 -0.11
CA THR A 262 20.13 -23.48 -0.34
C THR A 262 21.01 -23.56 -1.60
N ARG A 263 20.82 -22.66 -2.60
CA ARG A 263 21.63 -22.65 -3.84
C ARG A 263 23.13 -22.46 -3.62
N LYS A 264 23.52 -21.85 -2.49
CA LYS A 264 24.92 -21.63 -2.11
C LYS A 264 25.40 -22.58 -1.00
N GLY A 265 24.60 -23.59 -0.65
CA GLY A 265 24.96 -24.61 0.33
C GLY A 265 24.95 -24.12 1.78
N GLU A 266 24.14 -23.10 2.10
CA GLU A 266 23.92 -22.69 3.49
C GLU A 266 23.34 -23.88 4.28
N SER A 267 23.95 -24.23 5.40
CA SER A 267 23.60 -25.43 6.19
C SER A 267 22.84 -25.10 7.49
N GLY A 268 22.90 -23.84 7.94
CA GLY A 268 22.24 -23.37 9.17
C GLY A 268 20.79 -22.92 8.96
N LEU A 269 19.94 -23.70 8.29
CA LEU A 269 18.55 -23.32 8.03
C LEU A 269 17.58 -24.02 8.99
N PHE A 270 16.73 -23.22 9.63
CA PHE A 270 15.69 -23.67 10.54
C PHE A 270 14.33 -23.15 10.08
N GLU A 271 13.26 -23.93 10.28
CA GLU A 271 11.92 -23.52 9.87
C GLU A 271 11.29 -22.53 10.85
N ASN A 272 11.63 -22.63 12.13
CA ASN A 272 11.08 -21.81 13.20
C ASN A 272 12.04 -21.74 14.40
N PHE A 273 11.70 -20.88 15.36
CA PHE A 273 12.52 -20.69 16.55
C PHE A 273 12.59 -21.92 17.45
N ALA A 274 11.53 -22.73 17.53
CA ALA A 274 11.53 -23.95 18.33
C ALA A 274 12.62 -24.95 17.86
N ALA A 275 12.79 -25.10 16.54
CA ALA A 275 13.85 -25.92 15.96
C ALA A 275 15.27 -25.35 16.23
N PHE A 276 15.37 -24.04 16.47
CA PHE A 276 16.64 -23.35 16.70
C PHE A 276 17.07 -23.29 18.18
N ARG A 277 16.15 -23.34 19.15
CA ARG A 277 16.44 -23.14 20.61
C ARG A 277 17.53 -24.08 21.20
N GLY A 278 17.86 -25.18 20.52
CA GLY A 278 18.94 -26.09 20.90
C GLY A 278 20.34 -25.69 20.39
N TYR A 279 20.44 -24.76 19.44
CA TYR A 279 21.70 -24.36 18.84
C TYR A 279 22.59 -23.63 19.85
N ARG A 280 23.85 -24.05 19.99
CA ARG A 280 24.86 -23.34 20.79
C ARG A 280 26.06 -23.06 19.90
N PRO A 281 26.45 -21.78 19.72
CA PRO A 281 27.64 -21.47 18.94
C PRO A 281 28.88 -21.97 19.70
N PRO A 282 29.92 -22.49 19.01
CA PRO A 282 31.15 -22.95 19.66
C PRO A 282 31.91 -21.85 20.42
N VAL A 283 31.74 -20.59 19.99
CA VAL A 283 32.36 -19.41 20.60
C VAL A 283 31.32 -18.28 20.66
N LYS A 284 31.33 -17.51 21.75
CA LYS A 284 30.49 -16.31 21.88
C LYS A 284 30.80 -15.31 20.75
N GLY A 285 29.77 -14.79 20.08
CA GLY A 285 29.92 -13.94 18.88
C GLY A 285 30.32 -14.70 17.61
N GLY A 286 30.39 -16.03 17.68
CA GLY A 286 30.74 -16.93 16.57
C GLY A 286 29.58 -17.25 15.62
N ALA A 287 28.39 -16.67 15.85
CA ALA A 287 27.24 -16.87 14.97
C ALA A 287 26.43 -15.59 14.76
N VAL A 288 25.81 -15.51 13.58
CA VAL A 288 24.82 -14.49 13.23
C VAL A 288 23.52 -15.20 12.86
N LEU A 289 22.43 -14.86 13.56
CA LEU A 289 21.08 -15.31 13.26
C LEU A 289 20.37 -14.29 12.36
N PHE A 290 19.93 -14.73 11.19
CA PHE A 290 19.04 -14.02 10.28
C PHE A 290 17.61 -14.50 10.51
N LEU A 291 16.81 -13.71 11.22
CA LEU A 291 15.42 -14.03 11.57
C LEU A 291 14.46 -13.45 10.54
N HIS A 292 13.82 -14.29 9.73
CA HIS A 292 12.86 -13.83 8.72
C HIS A 292 11.45 -13.61 9.32
N VAL A 293 10.90 -12.41 9.13
CA VAL A 293 9.55 -12.02 9.56
C VAL A 293 8.76 -11.36 8.42
N VAL A 294 7.54 -11.84 8.22
CA VAL A 294 6.61 -11.26 7.23
C VAL A 294 5.59 -10.35 7.94
N LYS A 295 4.93 -10.90 8.97
CA LYS A 295 3.95 -10.16 9.77
C LYS A 295 4.59 -9.58 11.02
N HIS A 296 3.93 -8.56 11.54
CA HIS A 296 4.29 -7.95 12.81
C HIS A 296 4.00 -8.91 13.98
N ASP A 297 5.05 -9.51 14.54
CA ASP A 297 5.00 -10.31 15.76
C ASP A 297 6.17 -9.93 16.69
N LEU A 298 5.93 -8.95 17.57
CA LEU A 298 6.95 -8.49 18.52
C LEU A 298 7.25 -9.51 19.60
N ALA A 299 6.30 -10.40 19.94
CA ALA A 299 6.54 -11.42 20.96
C ALA A 299 7.57 -12.42 20.44
N TYR A 300 7.38 -12.89 19.20
CA TYR A 300 8.31 -13.78 18.52
C TYR A 300 9.72 -13.16 18.37
N VAL A 301 9.80 -11.91 17.93
CA VAL A 301 11.10 -11.22 17.78
C VAL A 301 11.77 -10.97 19.14
N ARG A 302 11.01 -10.60 20.17
CA ARG A 302 11.55 -10.41 21.53
C ARG A 302 12.12 -11.69 22.08
N GLU A 303 11.41 -12.80 21.90
CA GLU A 303 11.89 -14.12 22.33
C GLU A 303 13.22 -14.48 21.67
N ALA A 304 13.32 -14.30 20.35
CA ALA A 304 14.55 -14.55 19.62
C ALA A 304 15.69 -13.62 20.03
N ALA A 305 15.40 -12.34 20.28
CA ALA A 305 16.38 -11.36 20.75
C ALA A 305 16.94 -11.73 22.13
N SER A 306 16.09 -12.04 23.10
CA SER A 306 16.52 -12.45 24.45
C SER A 306 17.40 -13.70 24.42
N TYR A 307 17.05 -14.67 23.59
CA TYR A 307 17.89 -15.85 23.41
C TYR A 307 19.24 -15.54 22.76
N CYS A 308 19.25 -14.72 21.70
CA CYS A 308 20.49 -14.35 21.01
C CYS A 308 21.43 -13.61 21.96
N GLU A 309 20.91 -12.72 22.80
CA GLU A 309 21.68 -12.03 23.83
C GLU A 309 22.30 -13.02 24.82
N ALA A 310 21.51 -13.94 25.37
CA ALA A 310 21.99 -14.96 26.32
C ALA A 310 23.03 -15.91 25.70
N ALA A 311 22.85 -16.31 24.44
CA ALA A 311 23.75 -17.22 23.72
C ALA A 311 24.95 -16.49 23.06
N GLY A 312 24.99 -15.16 23.13
CA GLY A 312 25.99 -14.33 22.44
C GLY A 312 25.98 -14.49 20.92
N ILE A 313 24.79 -14.59 20.33
CA ILE A 313 24.56 -14.64 18.88
C ILE A 313 24.17 -13.23 18.42
N HIS A 314 24.71 -12.78 17.29
CA HIS A 314 24.26 -11.51 16.70
C HIS A 314 22.93 -11.72 15.98
N LEU A 315 21.94 -10.85 16.22
CA LEU A 315 20.65 -10.90 15.55
C LEU A 315 20.60 -9.90 14.39
N VAL A 316 20.25 -10.39 13.20
CA VAL A 316 19.87 -9.60 12.03
C VAL A 316 18.41 -9.91 11.70
N LEU A 317 17.56 -8.89 11.70
CA LEU A 317 16.17 -9.07 11.30
C LEU A 317 16.07 -9.04 9.76
N VAL A 318 15.46 -10.04 9.16
CA VAL A 318 15.12 -10.04 7.73
C VAL A 318 13.62 -9.82 7.63
N SER A 319 13.15 -8.69 7.10
CA SER A 319 11.70 -8.47 6.94
C SER A 319 11.29 -8.37 5.48
N SER A 320 10.29 -9.17 5.11
CA SER A 320 9.62 -9.05 3.83
C SER A 320 8.25 -8.40 3.89
N GLY A 321 7.82 -7.86 5.03
CA GLY A 321 6.51 -7.22 5.16
C GLY A 321 6.64 -5.81 5.69
N ASN A 322 6.00 -5.55 6.83
CA ASN A 322 6.03 -4.26 7.51
C ASN A 322 7.24 -4.18 8.48
N PRO A 323 8.31 -3.43 8.17
CA PRO A 323 9.49 -3.39 9.02
C PRO A 323 9.38 -2.33 10.13
N PHE A 324 8.45 -1.37 10.04
CA PHE A 324 8.46 -0.15 10.87
C PHE A 324 8.33 -0.41 12.37
N PRO A 325 7.41 -1.26 12.85
CA PRO A 325 7.32 -1.49 14.29
C PRO A 325 8.58 -2.14 14.86
N PHE A 326 9.29 -2.94 14.05
CA PHE A 326 10.54 -3.56 14.46
C PHE A 326 11.68 -2.55 14.54
N ALA A 327 11.80 -1.67 13.53
CA ALA A 327 12.76 -0.57 13.55
C ALA A 327 12.59 0.33 14.78
N LEU A 328 11.35 0.56 15.24
CA LEU A 328 11.06 1.34 16.44
C LEU A 328 11.28 0.57 17.76
N SER A 329 11.26 -0.76 17.73
CA SER A 329 11.33 -1.60 18.94
C SER A 329 12.71 -1.63 19.61
N GLY A 330 13.78 -1.39 18.85
CA GLY A 330 15.17 -1.54 19.32
C GLY A 330 15.62 -2.98 19.59
N LEU A 331 14.81 -4.00 19.26
CA LEU A 331 15.09 -5.41 19.56
C LEU A 331 16.22 -6.01 18.69
N ALA A 332 16.46 -5.45 17.51
CA ALA A 332 17.57 -5.82 16.65
C ALA A 332 18.34 -4.57 16.22
N ARG A 333 19.67 -4.62 16.27
CA ARG A 333 20.56 -3.51 15.87
C ARG A 333 20.91 -3.52 14.38
N ALA A 334 20.50 -4.57 13.67
CA ALA A 334 20.70 -4.71 12.25
C ALA A 334 19.47 -5.34 11.59
N GLY A 335 19.19 -4.93 10.35
CA GLY A 335 18.09 -5.50 9.59
C GLY A 335 18.23 -5.32 8.08
N LEU A 336 17.62 -6.27 7.35
CA LEU A 336 17.52 -6.34 5.90
C LEU A 336 16.03 -6.34 5.51
N PHE A 337 15.62 -5.40 4.67
CA PHE A 337 14.21 -5.11 4.41
C PHE A 337 13.91 -5.10 2.92
N SER A 338 12.86 -5.80 2.49
CA SER A 338 12.33 -5.71 1.11
C SER A 338 11.05 -4.88 0.99
N PHE A 339 10.37 -4.59 2.11
CA PHE A 339 9.08 -3.89 2.17
C PHE A 339 7.94 -4.58 1.38
N SER A 340 8.15 -5.83 0.94
CA SER A 340 7.26 -6.57 0.05
C SER A 340 7.51 -8.07 0.17
N ASP A 341 6.43 -8.83 0.28
CA ASP A 341 6.40 -10.28 0.46
C ASP A 341 6.05 -11.03 -0.84
N THR A 342 6.08 -10.33 -1.97
CA THR A 342 5.99 -10.97 -3.29
C THR A 342 7.16 -11.93 -3.48
N GLU A 343 6.94 -12.97 -4.29
CA GLU A 343 7.98 -13.98 -4.56
C GLU A 343 9.29 -13.34 -5.04
N GLU A 344 9.20 -12.35 -5.92
CA GLU A 344 10.39 -11.68 -6.45
C GLU A 344 11.14 -10.85 -5.39
N SER A 345 10.42 -10.12 -4.54
CA SER A 345 11.05 -9.37 -3.44
C SER A 345 11.77 -10.29 -2.44
N VAL A 346 11.14 -11.44 -2.11
CA VAL A 346 11.74 -12.46 -1.24
C VAL A 346 12.91 -13.16 -1.93
N ARG A 347 12.83 -13.39 -3.25
CA ARG A 347 13.94 -13.92 -4.04
C ARG A 347 15.15 -13.01 -3.98
N GLN A 348 14.95 -11.70 -4.12
CA GLN A 348 16.03 -10.71 -4.03
C GLN A 348 16.63 -10.61 -2.62
N LEU A 349 15.86 -10.84 -1.54
CA LEU A 349 16.43 -11.02 -0.20
C LEU A 349 17.39 -12.22 -0.14
N GLY A 350 16.98 -13.37 -0.68
CA GLY A 350 17.83 -14.57 -0.73
C GLY A 350 19.12 -14.33 -1.51
N ARG A 351 19.03 -13.74 -2.71
CA ARG A 351 20.20 -13.38 -3.54
C ARG A 351 21.12 -12.38 -2.85
N CYS A 352 20.57 -11.40 -2.14
CA CYS A 352 21.34 -10.46 -1.32
C CYS A 352 22.09 -11.19 -0.20
N LEU A 353 21.42 -12.10 0.53
CA LEU A 353 22.03 -12.88 1.60
C LEU A 353 23.10 -13.85 1.06
N ASN A 354 22.93 -14.37 -0.16
CA ASN A 354 23.94 -15.17 -0.86
C ASN A 354 25.13 -14.35 -1.41
N GLY A 355 25.11 -13.02 -1.26
CA GLY A 355 26.19 -12.15 -1.69
C GLY A 355 26.22 -11.86 -3.19
N GLU A 356 25.15 -12.14 -3.93
CA GLU A 356 25.06 -11.83 -5.37
C GLU A 356 25.06 -10.32 -5.64
N PHE A 357 24.63 -9.53 -4.65
CA PHE A 357 24.69 -8.08 -4.67
C PHE A 357 24.70 -7.47 -3.28
N ARG A 358 25.04 -6.19 -3.21
CA ARG A 358 24.98 -5.41 -1.96
C ARG A 358 23.67 -4.64 -1.89
N PRO A 359 22.97 -4.66 -0.76
CA PRO A 359 21.75 -3.88 -0.58
C PRO A 359 22.07 -2.38 -0.54
N ALA A 360 21.05 -1.56 -0.75
CA ALA A 360 21.15 -0.14 -0.46
C ALA A 360 21.49 0.05 1.03
N HIS A 361 22.27 1.10 1.32
CA HIS A 361 22.72 1.41 2.67
C HIS A 361 22.43 2.88 2.97
N GLY A 362 21.90 3.16 4.15
CA GLY A 362 21.40 4.48 4.50
C GLY A 362 20.06 4.81 3.82
N GLY A 363 19.39 5.84 4.32
CA GLY A 363 17.99 6.15 3.97
C GLY A 363 17.01 5.80 5.08
N GLY A 364 17.51 5.38 6.25
CA GLY A 364 16.68 5.07 7.39
C GLY A 364 15.76 6.24 7.81
N ALA A 365 16.26 7.49 7.74
CA ALA A 365 15.46 8.70 7.97
C ALA A 365 14.27 8.87 6.99
N LEU A 366 14.38 8.35 5.75
CA LEU A 366 13.28 8.38 4.76
C LEU A 366 12.18 7.35 5.07
N PHE A 367 12.48 6.35 5.91
CA PHE A 367 11.58 5.26 6.26
C PHE A 367 11.29 5.17 7.77
N GLY A 368 11.69 6.18 8.56
CA GLY A 368 11.52 6.19 10.02
C GLY A 368 12.38 5.18 10.78
N ILE A 369 13.44 4.66 10.15
CA ILE A 369 14.44 3.76 10.73
C ILE A 369 15.66 4.63 11.06
N ASP A 370 15.77 5.20 12.25
CA ASP A 370 16.88 6.14 12.52
C ASP A 370 18.24 5.40 12.49
N ASP A 371 19.16 5.82 11.60
CA ASP A 371 20.54 5.33 11.55
C ASP A 371 21.38 5.89 12.74
N ARG A 372 20.81 6.78 13.56
CA ARG A 372 21.46 7.41 14.72
C ARG A 372 21.09 6.73 16.03
N ARG A 373 21.59 5.53 16.29
CA ARG A 373 21.82 5.01 17.65
C ARG A 373 23.05 4.14 17.73
#